data_AF-A0A8X8GZP0-F1
#
_entry.id   AF-A0A8X8GZP0-F1
#
_cell.length_a   1.000
_cell.length_b   1.000
_cell.length_c   1.000
_cell.angle_alpha   90.00
_cell.angle_beta   90.00
_cell.angle_gamma   90.00
#
_symmetry.space_group_name_H-M   'P 1'
#
loop_
_entity.id
_entity.type
_entity.pdbx_description
1 polymer ?
#
loop_
_entity_poly.entity_id
_entity_poly.type
_entity_poly.pdbx_seq_one_letter_code
_entity_poly.pdbx_strand_id
1 'polypeptide(L)'
;MVKVKVEKKMNLLELIEWAWKNDVKEKAFYSNIDGGSVYFDMVQTVSVEHSIGKDETFAVEVEEELTEGTKIPEMLEIFQDNDGTQWFGNSIEQVKDDFSKEFWLKDGNTMTLIWKDGELVGDE
;
A
#
# COMPACT_ATOMS: atom_id res chain seq x y z
N MET A 1 7.26 13.94 5.83
CA MET A 1 6.26 12.86 5.95
C MET A 1 6.63 11.69 5.04
N VAL A 2 6.66 10.50 5.61
CA VAL A 2 7.01 9.24 4.92
C VAL A 2 5.74 8.67 4.28
N LYS A 3 5.85 8.17 3.04
CA LYS A 3 4.76 7.50 2.35
C LYS A 3 5.04 6.01 2.20
N VAL A 4 3.99 5.21 2.27
CA VAL A 4 4.04 3.77 2.04
C VAL A 4 3.15 3.40 0.87
N LYS A 5 3.64 2.51 0.00
CA LYS A 5 2.83 1.90 -1.05
C LYS A 5 2.05 0.73 -0.49
N VAL A 6 0.74 0.81 -0.61
CA VAL A 6 -0.17 -0.26 -0.18
C VAL A 6 -0.98 -0.74 -1.37
N GLU A 7 -1.15 -2.06 -1.47
CA GLU A 7 -2.05 -2.66 -2.43
C GLU A 7 -3.48 -2.62 -1.88
N LYS A 8 -4.40 -2.04 -2.65
CA LYS A 8 -5.83 -2.06 -2.38
C LYS A 8 -6.54 -2.86 -3.47
N LYS A 9 -7.51 -3.67 -3.05
CA LYS A 9 -8.45 -4.32 -3.95
C LYS A 9 -9.66 -3.41 -4.11
N MET A 10 -9.92 -3.00 -5.35
CA MET A 10 -11.06 -2.16 -5.70
C MET A 10 -11.98 -2.92 -6.65
N ASN A 11 -13.29 -2.81 -6.46
CA ASN A 11 -14.25 -3.21 -7.50
C ASN A 11 -14.22 -2.20 -8.65
N LEU A 12 -14.95 -2.46 -9.74
CA LEU A 12 -14.95 -1.60 -10.92
C LEU A 12 -15.34 -0.15 -10.63
N LEU A 13 -16.37 0.07 -9.80
CA LEU A 13 -16.85 1.43 -9.50
C LEU A 13 -15.80 2.19 -8.66
N GLU A 14 -15.27 1.55 -7.63
CA GLU A 14 -14.20 2.11 -6.80
C GLU A 14 -12.95 2.45 -7.62
N LEU A 15 -12.56 1.57 -8.56
CA LEU A 15 -11.42 1.78 -9.45
C LEU A 15 -11.62 3.01 -10.35
N ILE A 16 -12.81 3.14 -10.96
CA ILE A 16 -13.14 4.27 -11.82
C ILE A 16 -13.13 5.59 -11.04
N GLU A 17 -13.79 5.62 -9.87
CA GLU A 17 -13.80 6.81 -9.01
C GLU A 17 -12.39 7.20 -8.56
N TRP A 18 -11.60 6.22 -8.12
CA TRP A 18 -10.22 6.45 -7.71
C TRP A 18 -9.35 6.94 -8.86
N ALA A 19 -9.44 6.33 -10.04
CA ALA A 19 -8.62 6.68 -11.20
C ALA A 19 -8.90 8.11 -11.67
N TRP A 20 -10.17 8.51 -11.78
CA TRP A 20 -10.53 9.88 -12.14
C TRP A 20 -10.10 10.91 -11.10
N LYS A 21 -10.27 10.59 -9.80
CA LYS A 21 -9.82 11.48 -8.71
C LYS A 21 -8.31 11.72 -8.72
N ASN A 22 -7.53 10.71 -9.14
CA ASN A 22 -6.07 10.75 -9.15
C ASN A 22 -5.47 11.06 -10.54
N ASP A 23 -6.29 11.47 -11.52
CA ASP A 23 -5.87 11.77 -12.90
C ASP A 23 -5.05 10.63 -13.56
N VAL A 24 -5.44 9.38 -13.30
CA VAL A 24 -4.77 8.20 -13.86
C VAL A 24 -5.02 8.14 -15.35
N LYS A 25 -3.93 8.11 -16.12
CA LYS A 25 -3.93 8.11 -17.59
C LYS A 25 -3.01 7.01 -18.12
N GLU A 26 -3.38 6.50 -19.29
CA GLU A 26 -2.63 5.51 -20.06
C GLU A 26 -2.24 4.27 -19.24
N LYS A 27 -3.13 3.82 -18.36
CA LYS A 27 -2.88 2.71 -17.44
C LYS A 27 -3.99 1.66 -17.50
N ALA A 28 -3.59 0.39 -17.56
CA ALA A 28 -4.46 -0.76 -17.46
C ALA A 28 -4.39 -1.37 -16.05
N PHE A 29 -5.53 -1.81 -15.55
CA PHE A 29 -5.66 -2.60 -14.34
C PHE A 29 -6.25 -3.95 -14.72
N TYR A 30 -5.70 -5.02 -14.15
CA TYR A 30 -6.04 -6.38 -14.55
C TYR A 30 -6.91 -7.06 -13.52
N SER A 31 -7.90 -7.78 -14.02
CA SER A 31 -8.82 -8.62 -13.25
C SER A 31 -8.07 -9.68 -12.45
N ASN A 32 -8.52 -9.89 -11.21
CA ASN A 32 -8.05 -11.02 -10.39
C ASN A 32 -8.66 -12.37 -10.81
N ILE A 33 -9.59 -12.41 -11.77
CA ILE A 33 -10.31 -13.63 -12.17
C ILE A 33 -9.85 -14.13 -13.54
N ASP A 34 -10.01 -13.32 -14.59
CA ASP A 34 -9.83 -13.75 -15.98
C ASP A 34 -8.66 -13.06 -16.70
N GLY A 35 -8.01 -12.11 -16.04
CA GLY A 35 -6.93 -11.29 -16.62
C GLY A 35 -7.39 -10.21 -17.60
N GLY A 36 -8.71 -10.02 -17.78
CA GLY A 36 -9.26 -8.92 -18.56
C GLY A 36 -8.91 -7.57 -17.94
N SER A 37 -8.85 -6.53 -18.78
CA SER A 37 -8.35 -5.22 -18.37
C SER A 37 -9.42 -4.13 -18.31
N VAL A 38 -9.22 -3.21 -17.36
CA VAL A 38 -9.85 -1.88 -17.33
C VAL A 38 -8.76 -0.86 -17.64
N TYR A 39 -8.90 -0.17 -18.76
CA TYR A 39 -7.92 0.79 -19.26
C TYR A 39 -8.45 2.21 -19.24
N PHE A 40 -7.65 3.13 -18.71
CA PHE A 40 -7.89 4.57 -18.73
C PHE A 40 -7.02 5.20 -19.80
N ASP A 41 -7.63 5.83 -20.80
CA ASP A 41 -6.88 6.50 -21.88
C ASP A 41 -6.38 7.90 -21.45
N MET A 42 -5.70 8.60 -22.38
CA MET A 42 -5.16 9.95 -22.12
C MET A 42 -6.23 11.00 -21.76
N VAL A 43 -7.47 10.81 -22.22
CA VAL A 43 -8.60 11.73 -21.96
C VAL A 43 -9.54 11.19 -20.86
N GLN A 44 -9.08 10.21 -20.08
CA GLN A 44 -9.79 9.55 -18.99
C GLN A 44 -11.07 8.79 -19.39
N THR A 45 -11.18 8.36 -20.65
CA THR A 45 -12.21 7.40 -21.06
C THR A 45 -11.86 6.02 -20.52
N VAL A 46 -12.87 5.30 -20.02
CA VAL A 46 -12.71 3.95 -19.48
C VAL A 46 -13.07 2.93 -20.56
N SER A 47 -12.14 2.03 -20.86
CA SER A 47 -12.35 0.86 -21.70
C SER A 47 -12.33 -0.39 -20.84
N VAL A 48 -13.30 -1.27 -21.04
CA VAL A 48 -13.43 -2.54 -20.32
C VAL A 48 -13.40 -3.65 -21.35
N GLU A 49 -12.39 -4.52 -21.26
CA GLU A 49 -12.13 -5.55 -22.28
C GLU A 49 -13.20 -6.63 -22.30
N HIS A 50 -13.62 -7.11 -21.11
CA HIS A 50 -14.62 -8.17 -20.94
C HIS A 50 -15.77 -7.73 -20.02
N SER A 51 -16.81 -8.57 -19.93
CA SER A 51 -17.85 -8.40 -18.91
C SER A 51 -17.24 -8.53 -17.52
N ILE A 52 -17.53 -7.57 -16.63
CA ILE A 52 -17.03 -7.58 -15.26
C ILE A 52 -18.00 -8.30 -14.33
N GLY A 53 -17.48 -9.26 -13.57
CA GLY A 53 -18.20 -9.94 -12.51
C GLY A 53 -18.48 -9.02 -11.33
N LYS A 54 -19.59 -9.25 -10.62
CA LYS A 54 -19.96 -8.43 -9.46
C LYS A 54 -18.88 -8.41 -8.36
N ASP A 55 -18.23 -9.56 -8.13
CA ASP A 55 -17.23 -9.75 -7.07
C ASP A 55 -15.78 -9.68 -7.60
N GLU A 56 -15.62 -9.22 -8.85
CA GLU A 56 -14.32 -9.03 -9.47
C GLU A 56 -13.62 -7.78 -8.93
N THR A 57 -12.31 -7.89 -8.73
CA THR A 57 -11.50 -6.85 -8.12
C THR A 57 -10.20 -6.62 -8.88
N PHE A 58 -9.67 -5.41 -8.74
CA PHE A 58 -8.43 -4.95 -9.34
C PHE A 58 -7.47 -4.53 -8.24
N ALA A 59 -6.24 -5.01 -8.31
CA ALA A 59 -5.17 -4.58 -7.42
C ALA A 59 -4.65 -3.21 -7.86
N VAL A 60 -4.65 -2.26 -6.92
CA VAL A 60 -4.19 -0.89 -7.12
C VAL A 60 -3.16 -0.56 -6.06
N GLU A 61 -1.94 -0.21 -6.48
CA GLU A 61 -0.94 0.38 -5.60
C GLU A 61 -1.27 1.86 -5.38
N VAL A 62 -1.47 2.24 -4.11
CA VAL A 62 -1.69 3.63 -3.70
C VAL A 62 -0.60 4.05 -2.73
N GLU A 63 -0.17 5.31 -2.81
CA GLU A 63 0.69 5.91 -1.80
C GLU A 63 -0.17 6.54 -0.71
N GLU A 64 0.03 6.12 0.53
CA GLU A 64 -0.63 6.70 1.71
C GLU A 64 0.43 7.31 2.64
N GLU A 65 0.06 8.39 3.32
CA GLU A 65 0.86 8.93 4.41
C GLU A 65 0.98 7.88 5.51
N LEU A 66 2.20 7.64 5.97
CA LEU A 66 2.46 6.68 7.02
C LEU A 66 1.96 7.22 8.36
N THR A 67 1.14 6.41 9.02
CA THR A 67 0.78 6.56 10.43
C THR A 67 1.12 5.27 11.15
N GLU A 68 1.22 5.29 12.47
CA GLU A 68 1.46 4.04 13.22
C GLU A 68 0.34 3.00 13.01
N GLY A 69 -0.87 3.43 12.65
CA GLY A 69 -2.01 2.57 12.34
C GLY A 69 -2.03 2.05 10.88
N THR A 70 -1.17 2.57 9.99
CA THR A 70 -1.13 2.14 8.60
C THR A 70 -0.58 0.72 8.49
N LYS A 71 -1.29 -0.16 7.78
CA LYS A 71 -0.84 -1.53 7.52
C LYS A 71 0.33 -1.52 6.53
N ILE A 72 1.48 -2.03 6.96
CA ILE A 72 2.69 -2.08 6.16
C ILE A 72 2.84 -3.50 5.57
N PRO A 73 3.06 -3.65 4.24
CA PRO A 73 3.21 -4.95 3.61
C PRO A 73 4.35 -5.79 4.21
N GLU A 74 5.50 -5.16 4.44
CA GLU A 74 6.69 -5.80 5.00
C GLU A 74 7.49 -4.78 5.83
N MET A 75 7.76 -5.09 7.10
CA MET A 75 8.60 -4.27 7.97
C MET A 75 9.49 -5.12 8.87
N LEU A 76 10.60 -4.53 9.32
CA LEU A 76 11.49 -5.10 10.32
C LEU A 76 11.40 -4.28 11.60
N GLU A 77 11.12 -4.95 12.71
CA GLU A 77 11.26 -4.43 14.05
C GLU A 77 12.63 -4.79 14.60
N ILE A 78 13.32 -3.82 15.20
CA ILE A 78 14.53 -4.02 16.00
C ILE A 78 14.19 -3.73 17.45
N PHE A 79 14.54 -4.65 18.35
CA PHE A 79 14.31 -4.51 19.78
C PHE A 79 15.51 -3.86 20.50
N GLN A 80 15.33 -3.47 21.76
CA GLN A 80 16.37 -2.87 22.58
C GLN A 80 17.61 -3.76 22.78
N ASP A 81 17.45 -5.09 22.78
CA ASP A 81 18.55 -6.06 22.85
C ASP A 81 19.26 -6.28 21.50
N ASN A 82 18.80 -5.60 20.44
CA ASN A 82 19.23 -5.69 19.04
C ASN A 82 18.87 -7.02 18.35
N ASP A 83 17.91 -7.78 18.88
CA ASP A 83 17.23 -8.81 18.09
C ASP A 83 16.28 -8.15 17.06
N GLY A 84 15.90 -8.91 16.03
CA GLY A 84 15.08 -8.42 14.93
C GLY A 84 13.94 -9.37 14.56
N THR A 85 12.73 -8.84 14.46
CA THR A 85 11.55 -9.60 13.99
C THR A 85 10.95 -8.97 12.76
N GLN A 86 10.64 -9.82 11.78
CA GLN A 86 9.99 -9.39 10.55
C GLN A 86 8.47 -9.55 10.64
N TRP A 87 7.74 -8.53 10.20
CA TRP A 87 6.29 -8.48 10.18
C TRP A 87 5.75 -8.28 8.77
N PHE A 88 4.58 -8.87 8.50
CA PHE A 88 3.91 -8.79 7.21
C PHE A 88 2.45 -8.39 7.37
N GLY A 89 2.02 -7.32 6.70
CA GLY A 89 0.64 -6.85 6.75
C GLY A 89 0.20 -6.33 8.13
N ASN A 90 1.15 -5.93 8.98
CA ASN A 90 0.90 -5.38 10.31
C ASN A 90 1.15 -3.87 10.32
N SER A 91 0.51 -3.15 11.24
CA SER A 91 0.86 -1.76 11.51
C SER A 91 1.81 -1.67 12.71
N ILE A 92 2.55 -0.57 12.85
CA ILE A 92 3.45 -0.34 13.99
C ILE A 92 2.65 -0.41 15.31
N GLU A 93 1.50 0.24 15.37
CA GLU A 93 0.62 0.25 16.56
C GLU A 93 0.22 -1.15 17.04
N GLN A 94 0.11 -2.12 16.14
CA GLN A 94 -0.31 -3.48 16.48
C GLN A 94 0.79 -4.34 17.08
N VAL A 95 2.05 -4.08 16.72
CA VAL A 95 3.19 -4.93 17.10
C VAL A 95 4.11 -4.24 18.11
N LYS A 96 4.09 -2.90 18.16
CA LYS A 96 4.95 -2.15 19.07
C LYS A 96 4.66 -2.52 20.53
N ASP A 97 5.72 -2.65 21.30
CA ASP A 97 5.69 -2.87 22.73
C ASP A 97 6.81 -2.08 23.43
N ASP A 98 6.96 -2.28 24.74
CA ASP A 98 7.93 -1.57 25.57
C ASP A 98 9.39 -1.93 25.22
N PHE A 99 9.64 -2.97 24.41
CA PHE A 99 10.95 -3.42 23.97
C PHE A 99 11.29 -3.00 22.54
N SER A 100 10.32 -2.49 21.78
CA SER A 100 10.55 -1.95 20.43
C SER A 100 11.53 -0.76 20.47
N LYS A 101 12.51 -0.76 19.55
CA LYS A 101 13.51 0.31 19.43
C LYS A 101 13.38 1.04 18.09
N GLU A 102 13.29 0.30 17.00
CA GLU A 102 13.17 0.85 15.64
C GLU A 102 12.23 0.01 14.79
N PHE A 103 11.43 0.65 13.93
CA PHE A 103 10.77 -0.02 12.81
C PHE A 103 11.32 0.49 11.49
N TRP A 104 11.55 -0.45 10.58
CA TRP A 104 12.08 -0.21 9.25
C TRP A 104 11.09 -0.73 8.21
N LEU A 105 10.63 0.15 7.32
CA LEU A 105 9.87 -0.24 6.12
C LEU A 105 10.79 -0.98 5.17
N LYS A 106 10.36 -2.14 4.69
CA LYS A 106 11.04 -2.84 3.61
C LYS A 106 10.26 -2.68 2.31
N ASP A 107 10.90 -2.11 1.30
CA ASP A 107 10.38 -1.99 -0.06
C ASP A 107 11.39 -2.62 -1.03
N GLY A 108 11.11 -3.85 -1.45
CA GLY A 108 12.02 -4.67 -2.24
C GLY A 108 13.37 -4.90 -1.54
N ASN A 109 14.44 -4.35 -2.13
CA ASN A 109 15.81 -4.45 -1.60
C ASN A 109 16.21 -3.24 -0.75
N THR A 110 15.28 -2.32 -0.47
CA THR A 110 15.54 -1.11 0.31
C THR A 110 14.89 -1.22 1.69
N MET A 111 15.55 -0.63 2.69
CA MET A 111 15.02 -0.50 4.04
C MET A 111 15.11 0.96 4.47
N THR A 112 14.01 1.49 4.99
CA THR A 112 13.89 2.89 5.42
C THR A 112 13.45 2.91 6.88
N LEU A 113 14.17 3.63 7.75
CA LEU A 113 13.75 3.82 9.14
C LEU A 113 12.49 4.67 9.15
N ILE A 114 11.43 4.16 9.77
CA ILE A 114 10.11 4.81 9.76
C ILE A 114 9.60 5.17 11.15
N TRP A 115 10.16 4.55 12.19
CA TRP A 115 9.78 4.82 13.58
C TRP A 115 10.97 4.55 14.48
N LYS A 116 11.17 5.40 15.48
CA LYS A 116 12.25 5.27 16.45
C LYS A 116 11.90 5.96 17.75
N ASP A 117 12.26 5.33 18.87
CA ASP A 117 12.20 5.92 20.22
C ASP A 117 10.82 6.53 20.58
N GLY A 118 9.73 5.95 20.07
CA GLY A 118 8.36 6.40 20.37
C GLY A 118 7.70 7.26 19.29
N GLU A 119 8.41 7.65 18.23
CA GLU A 119 7.93 8.62 17.24
C GLU A 119 8.17 8.16 15.80
N LEU A 120 7.30 8.58 14.87
CA LEU A 120 7.50 8.37 13.44
C LEU A 120 8.62 9.26 12.94
N VAL A 121 9.47 8.72 12.06
CA VAL A 121 10.56 9.47 11.46
C VAL A 121 10.00 10.41 10.38
N GLY A 122 10.29 11.71 10.50
CA GLY A 122 9.85 12.72 9.52
C GLY A 122 8.59 13.51 9.91
N ASP A 123 8.25 13.53 11.19
CA ASP A 123 7.26 14.40 11.85
C ASP A 123 7.81 15.81 12.23
N GLU A 124 9.05 16.14 11.84
CA GLU A 124 9.65 17.50 11.94
C GLU A 124 9.35 18.42 10.75
#